data_AF-A0A841F510-F1
#
_entry.id   AF-A0A841F510-F1
#
_cell.length_a   1.000
_cell.length_b   1.000
_cell.length_c   1.000
_cell.angle_alpha   90.00
_cell.angle_beta   90.00
_cell.angle_gamma   90.00
#
_symmetry.space_group_name_H-M   'P 1'
#
loop_
_entity.id
_entity.type
_entity.pdbx_description
1 polymer ?
#
loop_
_entity_poly.entity_id
_entity_poly.type
_entity_poly.pdbx_seq_one_letter_code
_entity_poly.pdbx_strand_id
1 'polypeptide(L)'
;MPKDTDRLNLPLPLGNENVTRESINAIFEKIDAGVATQDDLDALREAVSKMDIPDASLTQKGKVQLSNKTDGTSETVAATEKAVGEVNIIVRNLEESQKWGAL
;
A
#
# COMPACT_ATOMS: atom_id res chain seq x y z
N MET A 1 -16.65 -37.57 -3.46
CA MET A 1 -16.75 -36.10 -3.45
C MET A 1 -15.75 -35.58 -4.47
N PRO A 2 -16.13 -34.63 -5.34
CA PRO A 2 -15.18 -33.97 -6.23
C PRO A 2 -14.05 -33.34 -5.42
N LYS A 3 -12.84 -33.34 -5.97
CA LYS A 3 -11.69 -32.63 -5.41
C LYS A 3 -11.42 -31.41 -6.29
N ASP A 4 -10.98 -30.31 -5.71
CA ASP A 4 -10.68 -29.08 -6.44
C ASP A 4 -9.17 -28.82 -6.50
N THR A 5 -8.73 -28.03 -7.49
CA THR A 5 -7.34 -27.55 -7.58
C THR A 5 -7.06 -26.43 -6.59
N ASP A 6 -5.86 -26.39 -6.01
CA ASP A 6 -5.55 -25.45 -4.91
C ASP A 6 -5.53 -23.97 -5.34
N ARG A 7 -5.07 -23.69 -6.56
CA ARG A 7 -4.81 -22.30 -7.00
C ARG A 7 -6.04 -21.61 -7.57
N LEU A 8 -6.87 -22.35 -8.31
CA LEU A 8 -8.00 -21.80 -9.06
C LEU A 8 -9.35 -22.40 -8.64
N ASN A 9 -9.36 -23.31 -7.66
CA ASN A 9 -10.54 -24.04 -7.20
C ASN A 9 -11.36 -24.66 -8.34
N LEU A 10 -10.67 -25.17 -9.36
CA LEU A 10 -11.28 -25.87 -10.48
C LEU A 10 -11.57 -27.33 -10.09
N PRO A 11 -12.76 -27.87 -10.40
CA PRO A 11 -13.08 -29.25 -10.09
C PRO A 11 -12.22 -30.21 -10.92
N LEU A 12 -11.66 -31.22 -10.25
CA LEU A 12 -10.90 -32.29 -10.89
C LEU A 12 -11.84 -33.33 -11.52
N PRO A 13 -11.44 -33.97 -12.63
CA PRO A 13 -12.19 -35.07 -13.22
C PRO A 13 -12.41 -36.21 -12.22
N LEU A 14 -13.58 -36.84 -12.30
CA LEU A 14 -14.00 -37.99 -11.49
C LEU A 14 -13.50 -39.33 -12.03
N GLY A 15 -13.04 -39.36 -13.29
CA GLY A 15 -12.43 -40.51 -13.95
C GLY A 15 -13.43 -41.40 -14.70
N ASN A 16 -14.70 -41.01 -14.78
CA ASN A 16 -15.76 -41.72 -15.52
C ASN A 16 -16.38 -40.87 -16.65
N GLU A 17 -15.78 -39.71 -16.96
CA GLU A 17 -16.21 -38.82 -18.03
C GLU A 17 -15.83 -39.33 -19.42
N ASN A 18 -16.70 -39.10 -20.41
CA ASN A 18 -16.36 -39.25 -21.82
C ASN A 18 -15.89 -37.89 -22.36
N VAL A 19 -14.61 -37.78 -22.70
CA VAL A 19 -13.96 -36.51 -23.08
C VAL A 19 -13.56 -36.56 -24.56
N THR A 20 -13.95 -35.55 -25.35
CA THR A 20 -13.56 -35.45 -26.76
C THR A 20 -12.37 -34.50 -26.95
N ARG A 21 -11.71 -34.57 -28.11
CA ARG A 21 -10.59 -33.66 -28.41
C ARG A 21 -11.04 -32.20 -28.45
N GLU A 22 -12.24 -31.96 -28.95
CA GLU A 22 -12.85 -30.64 -29.03
C GLU A 22 -13.08 -30.04 -27.63
N SER A 23 -13.58 -30.84 -26.68
CA SER A 23 -13.79 -30.36 -25.30
C SER A 23 -12.47 -30.09 -24.59
N ILE A 24 -11.42 -30.90 -24.84
CA ILE A 24 -10.07 -30.68 -24.31
C ILE A 24 -9.48 -29.38 -24.86
N ASN A 25 -9.56 -29.15 -26.17
CA ASN A 25 -9.06 -27.93 -26.78
C ASN A 25 -9.76 -26.70 -26.21
N ALA A 26 -11.10 -26.75 -26.08
CA ALA A 26 -11.88 -25.66 -25.52
C ALA A 26 -11.49 -25.35 -24.05
N ILE A 27 -11.07 -26.35 -23.28
CA ILE A 27 -10.55 -26.14 -21.91
C ILE A 27 -9.21 -25.43 -21.96
N PHE A 28 -8.27 -25.85 -22.81
CA PHE A 28 -6.95 -25.22 -22.92
C PHE A 28 -7.03 -23.77 -23.38
N GLU A 29 -7.86 -23.45 -24.37
CA GLU A 29 -8.09 -22.07 -24.81
C GLU A 29 -8.61 -21.19 -23.67
N LYS A 30 -9.50 -21.72 -22.82
CA LYS A 30 -10.01 -20.99 -21.65
C LYS A 30 -8.96 -20.80 -20.56
N ILE A 31 -8.09 -21.79 -20.36
CA ILE A 31 -6.97 -21.68 -19.42
C ILE A 31 -6.00 -20.60 -19.92
N ASP A 32 -5.64 -20.66 -21.21
CA ASP A 32 -4.73 -19.71 -21.84
C ASP A 32 -5.26 -18.27 -21.72
N ALA A 33 -6.53 -18.03 -22.07
CA ALA A 33 -7.18 -16.73 -21.92
C ALA A 33 -7.29 -16.24 -20.47
N GLY A 34 -7.22 -17.13 -19.47
CA GLY A 34 -7.39 -16.81 -18.05
C GLY A 34 -6.08 -16.74 -17.25
N VAL A 35 -4.95 -17.14 -17.82
CA VAL A 35 -3.66 -17.20 -17.12
C VAL A 35 -2.79 -16.02 -17.58
N ALA A 36 -2.31 -15.23 -16.61
CA ALA A 36 -1.35 -14.19 -16.88
C ALA A 36 0.01 -14.79 -17.33
N THR A 37 0.61 -14.16 -18.33
CA THR A 37 1.95 -14.52 -18.82
C THR A 37 3.05 -13.86 -18.00
N GLN A 38 4.29 -14.30 -18.20
CA GLN A 38 5.45 -13.64 -17.59
C GLN A 38 5.58 -12.18 -18.07
N ASP A 39 5.27 -11.93 -19.34
CA ASP A 39 5.29 -10.58 -19.93
C ASP A 39 4.24 -9.67 -19.28
N ASP A 40 3.03 -10.18 -18.99
CA ASP A 40 2.00 -9.42 -18.27
C ASP A 40 2.48 -9.05 -16.85
N LEU A 41 3.14 -9.98 -16.17
CA LEU A 41 3.70 -9.75 -14.84
C LEU A 41 4.85 -8.73 -14.87
N ASP A 42 5.71 -8.79 -15.88
CA ASP A 42 6.82 -7.86 -16.01
C ASP A 42 6.33 -6.46 -16.39
N ALA A 43 5.33 -6.35 -17.26
CA ALA A 43 4.66 -5.08 -17.55
C ALA A 43 4.02 -4.47 -16.30
N LEU A 44 3.34 -5.28 -15.47
CA LEU A 44 2.78 -4.84 -14.20
C LEU A 44 3.86 -4.39 -13.21
N ARG A 45 4.96 -5.15 -13.08
CA ARG A 45 6.09 -4.80 -12.22
C ARG A 45 6.73 -3.50 -12.66
N GLU A 46 6.92 -3.31 -13.95
CA GLU A 46 7.45 -2.07 -14.51
C GLU A 46 6.51 -0.90 -14.21
N ALA A 47 5.20 -1.05 -14.46
CA ALA A 47 4.20 -0.04 -14.16
C ALA A 47 4.19 0.35 -12.68
N VAL A 48 4.24 -0.63 -11.77
CA VAL A 48 4.31 -0.38 -10.33
C VAL A 48 5.64 0.27 -9.93
N SER A 49 6.77 -0.15 -10.52
CA SER A 49 8.08 0.44 -10.22
C SER A 49 8.21 1.90 -10.65
N LYS A 50 7.48 2.28 -11.71
CA LYS A 50 7.41 3.66 -12.23
C LYS A 50 6.36 4.51 -11.53
N MET A 51 5.54 3.92 -10.67
CA MET A 51 4.52 4.66 -9.93
C MET A 51 5.19 5.56 -8.90
N ASP A 52 5.40 6.82 -9.26
CA ASP A 52 5.93 7.83 -8.37
C ASP A 52 4.80 8.68 -7.79
N ILE A 53 4.73 8.71 -6.46
CA ILE A 53 3.88 9.66 -5.74
C ILE A 53 4.75 10.89 -5.49
N PRO A 54 4.43 12.08 -6.04
CA PRO A 54 5.27 13.26 -5.86
C PRO A 54 5.34 13.69 -4.40
N ASP A 55 6.33 14.51 -4.05
CA ASP A 55 6.38 15.13 -2.73
C ASP A 55 5.24 16.15 -2.57
N ALA A 56 4.73 16.27 -1.34
CA ALA A 56 3.67 17.21 -1.02
C ALA A 56 4.20 18.66 -1.00
N SER A 57 3.37 19.59 -1.45
CA SER A 57 3.54 21.04 -1.29
C SER A 57 2.20 21.69 -0.97
N LEU A 58 2.20 23.00 -0.73
CA LEU A 58 0.97 23.76 -0.48
C LEU A 58 -0.01 23.72 -1.66
N THR A 59 0.47 23.44 -2.88
CA THR A 59 -0.34 23.41 -4.11
C THR A 59 -0.39 22.02 -4.77
N GLN A 60 0.41 21.06 -4.31
CA GLN A 60 0.46 19.70 -4.86
C GLN A 60 0.31 18.68 -3.75
N LYS A 61 -0.69 17.80 -3.87
CA LYS A 61 -0.81 16.65 -2.97
C LYS A 61 0.33 15.67 -3.22
N GLY A 62 0.86 15.07 -2.16
CA GLY A 62 1.99 14.15 -2.26
C GLY A 62 2.34 13.45 -0.96
N LYS A 63 3.49 12.77 -0.96
CA LYS A 63 4.11 12.16 0.23
C LYS A 63 4.89 13.21 1.03
N VAL A 64 4.99 13.03 2.34
CA VAL A 64 5.73 13.93 3.25
C VAL A 64 6.43 13.11 4.32
N GLN A 65 7.65 13.49 4.69
CA GLN A 65 8.38 12.89 5.81
C GLN A 65 7.94 13.52 7.14
N LEU A 66 7.85 12.70 8.19
CA LEU A 66 7.51 13.15 9.53
C LEU A 66 8.76 13.54 10.33
N SER A 67 8.64 14.58 11.16
CA SER A 67 9.70 15.06 12.05
C SER A 67 9.21 15.23 13.48
N ASN A 68 10.05 14.84 14.44
CA ASN A 68 9.84 15.08 15.87
C ASN A 68 10.50 16.38 16.37
N LYS A 69 11.16 17.17 15.50
CA LYS A 69 11.77 18.44 15.93
C LYS A 69 10.70 19.43 16.39
N THR A 70 10.99 20.14 17.48
CA THR A 70 10.11 21.18 18.05
C THR A 70 10.58 22.60 17.75
N ASP A 71 11.74 22.74 17.12
CA ASP A 71 12.43 24.00 16.78
C ASP A 71 12.77 24.13 15.29
N GLY A 72 12.21 23.24 14.45
CA GLY A 72 12.50 23.20 13.02
C GLY A 72 11.83 24.32 12.23
N THR A 73 12.51 24.78 11.16
CA THR A 73 11.99 25.77 10.20
C THR A 73 11.71 25.19 8.81
N SER A 74 11.80 23.85 8.65
CA SER A 74 11.60 23.20 7.35
C SER A 74 10.13 23.22 6.93
N GLU A 75 9.87 23.56 5.67
CA GLU A 75 8.56 23.51 5.02
C GLU A 75 8.31 22.18 4.28
N THR A 76 9.28 21.26 4.27
CA THR A 76 9.21 19.99 3.50
C THR A 76 8.83 18.77 4.34
N VAL A 77 8.60 18.94 5.64
CA VAL A 77 8.28 17.86 6.59
C VAL A 77 7.04 18.22 7.40
N ALA A 78 6.30 17.22 7.86
CA ALA A 78 5.18 17.41 8.77
C ALA A 78 5.60 17.14 10.23
N ALA A 79 5.07 17.93 11.15
CA ALA A 79 5.22 17.68 12.58
C ALA A 79 4.42 16.44 13.00
N THR A 80 4.99 15.61 13.88
CA THR A 80 4.26 14.51 14.52
C THR A 80 3.39 15.01 15.67
N GLU A 81 2.40 14.21 16.08
CA GLU A 81 1.64 14.45 17.32
C GLU A 81 2.57 14.58 18.54
N LYS A 82 3.65 13.79 18.57
CA LYS A 82 4.67 13.88 19.62
C LYS A 82 5.33 15.26 19.68
N ALA A 83 5.79 15.80 18.55
CA ALA A 83 6.40 17.13 18.51
C ALA A 83 5.44 18.22 19.00
N VAL A 84 4.18 18.15 18.57
CA VAL A 84 3.12 19.08 19.01
C VAL A 84 2.86 18.94 20.52
N GLY A 85 2.84 17.71 21.03
CA GLY A 85 2.70 17.42 22.46
C GLY A 85 3.84 18.00 23.31
N GLU A 86 5.08 17.83 22.86
CA GLU A 86 6.27 18.37 23.55
C GLU A 86 6.25 19.90 23.61
N VAL A 87 5.89 20.57 22.50
CA VAL A 87 5.71 22.04 22.48
C VAL A 87 4.63 22.46 23.47
N ASN A 88 3.48 21.77 23.50
CA ASN A 88 2.40 22.07 24.46
C ASN A 88 2.86 21.95 25.92
N ILE A 89 3.71 20.97 26.25
CA ILE A 89 4.28 20.80 27.60
C ILE A 89 5.22 21.98 27.93
N ILE A 90 6.11 22.33 27.01
CA ILE A 90 7.06 23.45 27.18
C ILE A 90 6.30 24.76 27.47
N VAL A 91 5.26 25.04 26.68
CA VAL A 91 4.42 26.24 26.84
C VAL A 91 3.78 26.30 28.23
N ARG A 92 3.17 25.20 28.70
CA ARG A 92 2.55 25.15 30.04
C ARG A 92 3.55 25.43 31.16
N ASN A 93 4.74 24.86 31.07
CA ASN A 93 5.79 25.07 32.08
C ASN A 93 6.28 26.52 32.12
N LEU A 94 6.34 27.18 30.96
CA LEU A 94 6.68 28.61 30.87
C LEU A 94 5.62 29.48 31.54
N GLU A 95 4.33 29.21 31.29
CA GLU A 95 3.23 29.91 31.94
C GLU A 95 3.26 29.76 33.47
N GLU A 96 3.53 28.56 33.97
CA GLU A 96 3.68 28.31 35.41
C GLU A 96 4.88 29.06 35.98
N SER A 97 6.04 29.02 35.31
CA SER A 97 7.24 29.73 35.75
C SER A 97 7.04 31.25 35.80
N GLN A 98 6.30 31.83 34.85
CA GLN A 98 5.96 33.26 34.86
C GLN A 98 4.99 33.62 35.99
N LYS A 99 4.04 32.74 36.34
CA LYS A 99 3.13 32.95 37.48
C LYS A 99 3.88 32.99 38.81
N TRP A 100 4.87 32.12 38.99
CA TRP A 100 5.63 32.03 40.25
C TRP A 100 6.83 32.97 40.33
N GLY A 101 7.39 33.40 39.20
CA GLY A 101 8.50 34.36 39.15
C GLY A 101 8.10 35.83 39.32
N ALA A 102 6.80 36.13 39.39
CA ALA A 102 6.25 37.47 39.61
C ALA A 102 5.87 37.75 41.08
N LEU A 103 6.21 36.84 42.01
CA LEU A 103 6.04 36.97 43.46
C LEU A 103 7.41 37.19 44.13
#